data_AF-I3QGF7-F1
#
_entry.id   AF-I3QGF7-F1
#
_cell.length_a   1.000
_cell.length_b   1.000
_cell.length_c   1.000
_cell.angle_alpha   90.00
_cell.angle_beta   90.00
_cell.angle_gamma   90.00
#
_symmetry.space_group_name_H-M   'P 1'
#
loop_
_entity.id
_entity.type
_entity.pdbx_description
1 polymer ?
#
loop_
_entity_poly.entity_id
_entity_poly.type
_entity_poly.pdbx_seq_one_letter_code
_entity_poly.pdbx_strand_id
1 'polypeptide(L)'
;MKINIQDILKGKFLVKEDAYRSWNFIVFITVLSLISITSSHMMDRKIRKITKISEEIKELKSEYADIHSKCMKMQLASFIKKKLVNGLKNLESPPYELVIENKKNMDKTQENK
;
A
#
# COMPACT_ATOMS: atom_id res chain seq x y z
N MET A 1 52.49 -0.98 24.54
CA MET A 1 52.73 -0.04 23.42
C MET A 1 51.69 1.07 23.50
N LYS A 2 52.09 2.31 23.81
CA LYS A 2 51.15 3.43 24.01
C LYS A 2 50.93 4.15 22.67
N ILE A 3 49.75 4.00 22.10
CA ILE A 3 49.37 4.72 20.88
C ILE A 3 49.02 6.15 21.31
N ASN A 4 49.93 7.10 21.08
CA ASN A 4 49.71 8.49 21.43
C ASN A 4 48.82 9.14 20.37
N ILE A 5 47.51 9.18 20.63
CA ILE A 5 46.49 9.90 19.83
C ILE A 5 46.91 11.35 19.52
N GLN A 6 47.66 11.96 20.43
CA GLN A 6 48.18 13.33 20.29
C GLN A 6 49.12 13.51 19.10
N ASP A 7 49.90 12.49 18.71
CA ASP A 7 50.80 12.54 17.55
C ASP A 7 50.02 12.43 16.22
N ILE A 8 48.87 11.75 16.23
CA ILE A 8 47.94 11.64 15.09
C ILE A 8 47.20 12.96 14.88
N LEU A 9 46.66 13.57 15.96
CA LEU A 9 45.99 14.87 15.86
C LEU A 9 46.95 16.01 15.52
N LYS A 10 48.20 15.97 16.00
CA LYS A 10 49.23 16.96 15.64
C LYS A 10 49.78 16.77 14.22
N GLY A 11 49.28 15.80 13.46
CA GLY A 11 49.70 15.60 12.07
C GLY A 11 51.16 15.20 11.95
N LYS A 12 51.76 14.59 12.97
CA LYS A 12 53.16 14.13 12.92
C LYS A 12 53.38 13.07 11.82
N PHE A 13 52.30 12.43 11.37
CA PHE A 13 52.25 11.55 10.18
C PHE A 13 52.43 12.30 8.84
N LEU A 14 52.17 13.61 8.79
CA LEU A 14 52.33 14.45 7.60
C LEU A 14 53.74 15.06 7.47
N VAL A 15 54.50 15.15 8.57
CA VAL A 15 55.79 15.88 8.63
C VAL A 15 57.01 14.94 8.66
N LYS A 16 56.82 13.62 8.84
CA LYS A 16 57.91 12.63 8.78
C LYS A 16 58.31 12.32 7.33
N GLU A 17 59.49 11.75 7.12
CA GLU A 17 60.11 11.42 5.82
C GLU A 17 59.20 10.64 4.84
N ASP A 18 58.15 9.96 5.33
CA ASP A 18 57.10 9.29 4.54
C ASP A 18 55.90 10.20 4.14
N ALA A 19 56.06 11.52 4.18
CA ALA A 19 54.99 12.51 3.94
C ALA A 19 54.23 12.29 2.62
N TYR A 20 54.90 11.79 1.57
CA TYR A 20 54.28 11.49 0.28
C TYR A 20 53.17 10.44 0.37
N ARG A 21 53.31 9.42 1.23
CA ARG A 21 52.28 8.38 1.40
C ARG A 21 51.08 8.89 2.20
N SER A 22 51.33 9.77 3.16
CA SER A 22 50.31 10.41 4.01
C SER A 22 49.47 11.45 3.28
N TRP A 23 50.05 12.17 2.32
CA TRP A 23 49.37 13.19 1.52
C TRP A 23 48.24 12.60 0.66
N ASN A 24 48.49 11.45 0.01
CA ASN A 24 47.47 10.76 -0.78
C ASN A 24 46.25 10.35 0.05
N PHE A 25 46.44 10.00 1.33
CA PHE A 25 45.34 9.66 2.23
C PHE A 25 44.48 10.89 2.58
N ILE A 26 45.08 12.07 2.77
CA ILE A 26 44.34 13.31 3.02
C ILE A 26 43.52 13.70 1.79
N VAL A 27 44.12 13.60 0.60
CA VAL A 27 43.42 13.88 -0.67
C VAL A 27 42.26 12.93 -0.85
N PHE A 28 42.45 11.64 -0.54
CA PHE A 28 41.40 10.64 -0.59
C PHE A 28 40.20 10.99 0.31
N ILE A 29 40.44 11.35 1.57
CA ILE A 29 39.35 11.75 2.49
C ILE A 29 38.66 13.04 2.02
N THR A 30 39.41 13.99 1.50
CA THR A 30 38.86 15.26 1.00
C THR A 30 37.95 15.04 -0.20
N VAL A 31 38.38 14.21 -1.16
CA VAL A 31 37.58 13.79 -2.32
C VAL A 31 36.34 13.02 -1.87
N LEU A 32 36.49 12.10 -0.91
CA LEU A 32 35.37 11.33 -0.37
C LEU A 32 34.34 12.23 0.32
N SER A 33 34.81 13.26 1.04
CA SER A 33 33.95 14.27 1.66
C SER A 33 33.18 15.08 0.61
N LEU A 34 33.82 15.51 -0.49
CA LEU A 34 33.15 16.15 -1.62
C LEU A 34 32.08 15.25 -2.26
N ILE A 35 32.39 13.97 -2.49
CA ILE A 35 31.44 13.00 -3.05
C ILE A 35 30.23 12.82 -2.12
N SER A 36 30.46 12.80 -0.81
CA SER A 36 29.38 12.69 0.18
C SER A 36 28.44 13.88 0.13
N ILE A 37 28.98 15.12 0.12
CA ILE A 37 28.18 16.34 0.07
C ILE A 37 27.35 16.41 -1.22
N THR A 38 27.96 16.09 -2.36
CA THR A 38 27.28 16.13 -3.67
C THR A 38 26.19 15.08 -3.78
N SER A 39 26.43 13.87 -3.28
CA SER A 39 25.44 12.78 -3.22
C SER A 39 24.23 13.15 -2.36
N SER A 40 24.45 13.77 -1.19
CA SER A 40 23.37 14.23 -0.31
C SER A 40 22.41 15.19 -1.01
N HIS A 41 22.93 16.13 -1.80
CA HIS A 41 22.06 17.08 -2.52
C HIS A 41 21.22 16.40 -3.62
N MET A 42 21.72 15.32 -4.24
CA MET A 42 20.93 14.52 -5.19
C MET A 42 19.84 13.71 -4.49
N MET A 43 20.12 13.23 -3.27
CA MET A 43 19.16 12.52 -2.44
C MET A 43 17.93 13.39 -2.13
N ASP A 44 18.15 14.66 -1.77
CA ASP A 44 17.06 15.60 -1.46
C ASP A 44 16.11 15.83 -2.64
N ARG A 45 16.65 15.91 -3.87
CA ARG A 45 15.84 16.08 -5.08
C ARG A 45 14.97 14.85 -5.35
N LYS A 46 15.50 13.65 -5.10
CA LYS A 46 14.73 12.40 -5.23
C LYS A 46 13.65 12.31 -4.15
N ILE A 47 13.97 12.62 -2.89
CA ILE A 47 12.99 12.63 -1.79
C ILE A 47 11.79 13.51 -2.14
N ARG A 48 12.02 14.73 -2.63
CA ARG A 48 10.91 15.64 -2.99
C ARG A 48 9.99 15.06 -4.07
N LYS A 49 10.53 14.34 -5.06
CA LYS A 49 9.72 13.66 -6.09
C LYS A 49 8.94 12.48 -5.50
N ILE A 50 9.59 11.69 -4.64
CA ILE A 50 8.97 10.55 -3.96
C ILE A 50 7.81 11.01 -3.10
N THR A 51 7.96 12.09 -2.33
CA THR A 51 6.89 12.64 -1.50
C THR A 51 5.69 13.07 -2.33
N LYS A 52 5.89 13.78 -3.44
CA LYS A 52 4.79 14.19 -4.33
C LYS A 52 4.00 12.99 -4.86
N ILE A 53 4.69 12.01 -5.43
CA ILE A 53 4.05 10.80 -5.97
C ILE A 53 3.34 10.03 -4.86
N SER A 54 3.92 9.96 -3.66
CA SER A 54 3.28 9.30 -2.51
C SER A 54 2.01 10.02 -2.04
N GLU A 55 1.97 11.34 -2.17
CA GLU A 55 0.81 12.15 -1.81
C GLU A 55 -0.32 11.94 -2.83
N GLU A 56 -0.01 11.90 -4.12
CA GLU A 56 -0.95 11.53 -5.19
C GLU A 56 -1.56 10.13 -4.98
N ILE A 57 -0.74 9.14 -4.60
CA ILE A 57 -1.23 7.78 -4.28
C ILE A 57 -2.20 7.82 -3.09
N LYS A 58 -1.88 8.62 -2.06
CA LYS A 58 -2.73 8.75 -0.87
C LYS A 58 -4.07 9.40 -1.22
N GLU A 59 -4.06 10.42 -2.06
CA GLU A 59 -5.26 11.11 -2.54
C GLU A 59 -6.17 10.16 -3.32
N LEU A 60 -5.63 9.45 -4.33
CA LEU A 60 -6.38 8.46 -5.10
C LEU A 60 -6.97 7.35 -4.23
N LYS A 61 -6.21 6.88 -3.24
CA LYS A 61 -6.66 5.83 -2.33
C LYS A 61 -7.77 6.32 -1.40
N SER A 62 -7.74 7.59 -1.00
CA SER A 62 -8.83 8.24 -0.25
C SER A 62 -10.09 8.31 -1.11
N GLU A 63 -9.97 8.78 -2.35
CA GLU A 63 -11.10 8.87 -3.28
C GLU A 63 -11.74 7.50 -3.55
N TYR A 64 -10.91 6.46 -3.76
CA TYR A 64 -11.40 5.08 -3.90
C TYR A 64 -12.15 4.61 -2.65
N ALA A 65 -11.62 4.86 -1.46
CA ALA A 65 -12.26 4.46 -0.20
C ALA A 65 -13.63 5.13 -0.03
N ASP A 66 -13.75 6.40 -0.40
CA ASP A 66 -15.00 7.16 -0.36
C ASP A 66 -16.04 6.59 -1.33
N ILE A 67 -15.64 6.34 -2.58
CA ILE A 67 -16.51 5.74 -3.61
C ILE A 67 -16.95 4.34 -3.18
N HIS A 68 -16.03 3.52 -2.69
CA HIS A 68 -16.32 2.17 -2.22
C HIS A 68 -17.32 2.18 -1.05
N SER A 69 -17.10 3.06 -0.05
CA SER A 69 -18.02 3.24 1.07
C SER A 69 -19.41 3.69 0.59
N LYS A 70 -19.46 4.60 -0.39
CA LYS A 70 -20.72 5.06 -0.99
C LYS A 70 -21.47 3.94 -1.71
N CYS A 71 -20.76 3.10 -2.46
CA CYS A 71 -21.34 1.93 -3.14
C CYS A 71 -21.89 0.93 -2.13
N MET A 72 -21.14 0.60 -1.08
CA MET A 72 -21.60 -0.25 0.03
C MET A 72 -22.87 0.32 0.68
N LYS A 73 -22.90 1.62 0.99
CA LYS A 73 -24.08 2.29 1.55
C LYS A 73 -25.31 2.17 0.64
N MET A 74 -25.14 2.20 -0.68
CA MET A 74 -26.23 2.03 -1.64
C MET A 74 -26.73 0.58 -1.72
N GLN A 75 -25.87 -0.41 -1.46
CA GLN A 75 -26.24 -1.84 -1.45
C GLN A 75 -27.00 -2.26 -0.18
N LEU A 76 -27.01 -1.44 0.87
CA LEU A 76 -27.76 -1.77 2.09
C LEU A 76 -29.26 -1.88 1.80
N ALA A 77 -29.84 -3.01 2.20
CA ALA A 77 -31.28 -3.25 2.11
C ALA A 77 -32.09 -2.15 2.81
N SER A 78 -31.57 -1.54 3.88
CA SER A 78 -32.21 -0.39 4.56
C SER A 78 -32.21 0.88 3.72
N PHE A 79 -31.14 1.15 2.96
CA PHE A 79 -31.07 2.29 2.05
C PHE A 79 -32.01 2.10 0.86
N ILE A 80 -32.03 0.88 0.30
CA ILE A 80 -32.98 0.50 -0.74
C ILE A 80 -34.41 0.66 -0.22
N LYS A 81 -34.77 0.10 0.95
CA LYS A 81 -36.10 0.26 1.57
C LYS A 81 -36.49 1.73 1.80
N LYS A 82 -35.55 2.58 2.24
CA LYS A 82 -35.78 4.01 2.46
C LYS A 82 -35.96 4.80 1.15
N LYS A 83 -35.30 4.41 0.07
CA LYS A 83 -35.45 5.03 -1.26
C LYS A 83 -36.70 4.53 -2.00
N LEU A 84 -37.14 3.31 -1.69
CA LEU A 84 -38.28 2.61 -2.28
C LEU A 84 -39.60 2.85 -1.52
N VAL A 85 -39.71 3.95 -0.78
CA VAL A 85 -40.92 4.35 -0.03
C VAL A 85 -42.13 4.57 -0.95
N ASN A 86 -41.92 4.73 -2.26
CA ASN A 86 -42.95 5.12 -3.21
C ASN A 86 -43.58 3.98 -4.03
N GLY A 87 -43.54 2.71 -3.58
CA GLY A 87 -44.46 1.72 -4.19
C GLY A 87 -44.15 0.23 -4.16
N LEU A 88 -43.06 -0.23 -3.52
CA LEU A 88 -42.75 -1.67 -3.47
C LEU A 88 -42.68 -2.17 -2.02
N LYS A 89 -43.70 -2.91 -1.61
CA LYS A 89 -43.79 -3.60 -0.31
C LYS A 89 -42.93 -4.87 -0.36
N ASN A 90 -42.00 -5.03 0.57
CA ASN A 90 -41.27 -6.29 0.70
C ASN A 90 -42.21 -7.37 1.25
N LEU A 91 -42.12 -8.59 0.70
CA LEU A 91 -42.83 -9.75 1.23
C LEU A 91 -42.20 -10.15 2.59
N GLU A 92 -42.98 -10.15 3.66
CA GLU A 92 -42.54 -10.58 5.00
C GLU A 92 -42.44 -12.11 5.13
N SER A 93 -43.07 -12.85 4.23
CA SER A 93 -43.04 -14.30 4.16
C SER A 93 -42.48 -14.77 2.81
N PRO A 94 -41.70 -15.86 2.76
CA PRO A 94 -41.28 -16.46 1.50
C PRO A 94 -42.51 -16.91 0.69
N PRO A 95 -42.47 -16.81 -0.66
CA PRO A 95 -43.56 -17.27 -1.51
C PRO A 95 -43.70 -18.80 -1.47
N TYR A 96 -44.93 -19.31 -1.52
CA TYR A 96 -45.21 -20.74 -1.57
C TYR A 96 -44.83 -21.31 -2.94
N GLU A 97 -44.09 -22.42 -2.93
CA GLU A 97 -43.80 -23.21 -4.12
C GLU A 97 -45.01 -24.10 -4.47
N LEU A 98 -45.60 -23.89 -5.64
CA LEU A 98 -46.67 -24.76 -6.15
C LEU A 98 -46.05 -25.97 -6.83
N VAL A 99 -45.93 -27.08 -6.10
CA VAL A 99 -45.55 -28.37 -6.67
C VAL A 99 -46.77 -28.95 -7.39
N ILE A 100 -46.72 -29.03 -8.72
CA ILE A 100 -47.76 -29.68 -9.53
C ILE A 100 -47.43 -31.17 -9.60
N GLU A 101 -48.15 -32.01 -8.84
CA GLU A 101 -48.09 -33.45 -9.04
C GLU A 101 -48.77 -33.82 -10.36
N ASN A 102 -47.99 -34.30 -11.31
CA ASN A 102 -48.45 -34.71 -12.62
C ASN A 102 -49.31 -35.97 -12.48
N LYS A 103 -50.63 -35.83 -12.61
CA LYS A 103 -51.63 -36.91 -12.56
C LYS A 103 -51.50 -37.81 -13.80
N LYS A 104 -50.45 -38.63 -13.85
CA LYS A 104 -50.27 -39.65 -14.90
C LYS A 104 -49.82 -41.02 -14.35
N ASN A 105 -50.26 -41.37 -13.15
CA ASN A 105 -50.12 -42.71 -12.57
C ASN A 105 -51.34 -43.10 -11.71
N MET A 106 -52.56 -42.95 -12.24
CA MET A 106 -53.77 -43.57 -11.67
C MET A 106 -54.57 -44.29 -12.76
N ASP A 107 -53.93 -45.22 -13.47
CA ASP A 107 -54.65 -46.13 -14.38
C ASP A 107 -54.02 -47.53 -14.46
N LYS A 108 -53.56 -48.07 -13.31
CA LYS A 108 -53.05 -49.46 -13.23
C LYS A 108 -53.48 -50.21 -11.96
N THR A 109 -54.65 -49.90 -11.39
CA THR A 109 -55.17 -50.65 -10.23
C THR A 109 -56.53 -51.31 -10.49
N GLN A 110 -56.95 -51.48 -11.75
CA GLN A 110 -58.10 -52.35 -12.08
C GLN A 110 -57.82 -53.25 -13.28
N GLU A 111 -56.85 -54.16 -13.15
CA GLU A 111 -56.85 -55.41 -13.92
C GLU A 111 -56.09 -56.49 -13.14
N ASN A 112 -56.77 -57.07 -12.16
CA ASN A 112 -56.58 -58.46 -11.73
C ASN A 112 -57.94 -58.91 -11.19
N LYS A 113 -58.65 -59.66 -12.04
CA LYS A 113 -59.76 -60.51 -11.67
C LYS A 113 -59.23 -61.94 -11.67
#